data_AF-A0A7V0XG39-F1
#
_entry.id   AF-A0A7V0XG39-F1
#
_cell.length_a   1.000
_cell.length_b   1.000
_cell.length_c   1.000
_cell.angle_alpha   90.00
_cell.angle_beta   90.00
_cell.angle_gamma   90.00
#
_symmetry.space_group_name_H-M   'P 1'
#
loop_
_entity.id
_entity.type
_entity.pdbx_description
1 polymer ?
#
loop_
_entity_poly.entity_id
_entity_poly.type
_entity_poly.pdbx_seq_one_letter_code
_entity_poly.pdbx_strand_id
1 'polypeptide(L)'
;MTTSPGPASPSPASFRDPSGFVFFRDGAVHRQVNHRYRAEYDRLMSSGLYAVLVKDRLLIPHEEADGPPADPKTCYKLLRPEPVTTISYPYEWCFSQLKDAALATLAVQERALEFGMSLKDASAYNIQFHRGRPIFIDTLSFEACPEGRPWVAYRQYCQHFLAPLALMAKRDIRLGRLAALYIDGVPLDLAAALLPGRTRWSFALGTHIHLHARSQRKHADRGRKVEPRRFSRNALIGILRSLAGGTRGLNWRPGGTEWAEYYDATNYSGEAFEHKRALVERLIAAAEPRTAWDLGANTGVFSRLASGRGIPTVAFDIDPAAVEKNYRDCRAAGEENLLPLVLDLTNPSPGLGWANEERASLAERGPVDLVLALALIHHLAISNNLPLDKVAHRFARLGRRLIIEFVPKTDSQVRRLLATREDIFPGYTRAGFEAAFGLHYTVDQALPIAGTERTLYLMTAR
;
A
#
# COMPACT_ATOMS: atom_id res chain seq x y z
N MET A 1 14.85 -28.37 -26.42
CA MET A 1 13.43 -28.16 -26.75
C MET A 1 13.05 -26.78 -26.21
N THR A 2 13.03 -25.76 -27.06
CA THR A 2 12.58 -24.42 -26.70
C THR A 2 11.05 -24.44 -26.65
N THR A 3 10.49 -24.53 -25.44
CA THR A 3 9.06 -24.33 -25.21
C THR A 3 8.67 -22.97 -25.78
N SER A 4 7.67 -22.95 -26.67
CA SER A 4 7.09 -21.71 -27.15
C SER A 4 6.67 -20.85 -25.94
N PRO A 5 7.00 -19.54 -25.92
CA PRO A 5 6.67 -18.68 -24.80
C PRO A 5 5.16 -18.66 -24.55
N GLY A 6 4.75 -18.66 -23.28
CA GLY A 6 3.34 -18.61 -22.89
C GLY A 6 2.63 -17.33 -23.37
N PRO A 7 1.29 -17.30 -23.37
CA PRO A 7 0.53 -16.13 -23.79
C PRO A 7 0.85 -14.92 -22.89
N ALA A 8 0.93 -13.74 -23.50
CA ALA A 8 1.10 -12.48 -22.76
C ALA A 8 -0.25 -11.97 -22.26
N SER A 9 -0.34 -11.67 -20.96
CA SER A 9 -1.53 -11.12 -20.33
C SER A 9 -1.27 -9.65 -19.94
N PRO A 10 -1.90 -8.66 -20.60
CA PRO A 10 -1.72 -7.25 -20.25
C PRO A 10 -2.13 -6.96 -18.80
N SER A 11 -1.42 -6.05 -18.15
CA SER A 11 -1.84 -5.52 -16.86
C SER A 11 -3.05 -4.59 -17.06
N PRO A 12 -4.16 -4.80 -16.31
CA PRO A 12 -5.35 -3.94 -16.44
C PRO A 12 -5.11 -2.51 -15.92
N ALA A 13 -3.98 -2.28 -15.24
CA ALA A 13 -3.55 -0.97 -14.77
C ALA A 13 -2.84 -0.11 -15.83
N SER A 14 -2.49 -0.68 -16.99
CA SER A 14 -1.46 -0.13 -17.88
C SER A 14 -1.98 0.32 -19.25
N PHE A 15 -3.28 0.63 -19.37
CA PHE A 15 -3.91 1.00 -20.64
C PHE A 15 -3.91 2.51 -20.95
N ARG A 16 -3.59 3.35 -19.96
CA ARG A 16 -3.76 4.82 -20.06
C ARG A 16 -2.64 5.51 -20.86
N ASP A 17 -1.42 4.96 -20.87
CA ASP A 17 -0.27 5.57 -21.53
C ASP A 17 0.04 4.88 -22.88
N PRO A 18 -0.04 5.58 -24.03
CA PRO A 18 0.32 4.99 -25.32
C PRO A 18 1.84 4.73 -25.47
N SER A 19 2.66 5.20 -24.53
CA SER A 19 4.13 5.05 -24.52
C SER A 19 4.58 3.60 -24.30
N GLY A 20 3.72 2.75 -23.74
CA GLY A 20 4.04 1.37 -23.44
C GLY A 20 3.11 0.78 -22.39
N PHE A 21 3.28 -0.49 -22.07
CA PHE A 21 2.44 -1.15 -21.08
C PHE A 21 3.14 -2.32 -20.37
N VAL A 22 2.65 -2.64 -19.18
CA VAL A 22 3.07 -3.80 -18.39
C VAL A 22 2.23 -5.03 -18.79
N PHE A 23 2.86 -6.18 -18.86
CA PHE A 23 2.20 -7.46 -19.09
C PHE A 23 2.91 -8.59 -18.33
N PHE A 24 2.20 -9.69 -18.13
CA PHE A 24 2.73 -10.89 -17.49
C PHE A 24 2.91 -12.00 -18.51
N ARG A 25 4.00 -12.76 -18.38
CA ARG A 25 4.28 -13.96 -19.16
C ARG A 25 4.97 -14.97 -18.26
N ASP A 26 4.43 -16.18 -18.19
CA ASP A 26 4.99 -17.27 -17.36
C ASP A 26 5.22 -16.84 -15.89
N GLY A 27 4.34 -15.99 -15.36
CA GLY A 27 4.42 -15.43 -14.00
C GLY A 27 5.44 -14.29 -13.81
N ALA A 28 6.25 -13.97 -14.82
CA ALA A 28 7.19 -12.86 -14.81
C ALA A 28 6.54 -11.56 -15.29
N VAL A 29 6.93 -10.44 -14.68
CA VAL A 29 6.53 -9.10 -15.09
C VAL A 29 7.44 -8.60 -16.21
N HIS A 30 6.82 -8.08 -17.26
CA HIS A 30 7.48 -7.45 -18.38
C HIS A 30 6.86 -6.09 -18.67
N ARG A 31 7.64 -5.20 -19.28
CA ARG A 31 7.15 -3.91 -19.78
C ARG A 31 7.57 -3.74 -21.22
N GLN A 32 6.59 -3.48 -22.09
CA GLN A 32 6.83 -3.07 -23.46
C GLN A 32 6.98 -1.55 -23.53
N VAL A 33 8.04 -1.09 -24.19
CA VAL A 33 8.22 0.30 -24.60
C VAL A 33 7.81 0.41 -26.05
N ASN A 34 6.93 1.35 -26.38
CA ASN A 34 6.46 1.53 -27.75
C ASN A 34 7.31 2.54 -28.53
N HIS A 35 7.29 2.46 -29.87
CA HIS A 35 8.04 3.34 -30.76
C HIS A 35 7.84 4.84 -30.50
N ARG A 36 6.64 5.25 -30.08
CA ARG A 36 6.33 6.64 -29.70
C ARG A 36 7.25 7.17 -28.59
N TYR A 37 7.67 6.33 -27.67
CA TYR A 37 8.46 6.71 -26.50
C TYR A 37 9.96 6.48 -26.68
N ARG A 38 10.39 6.05 -27.87
CA ARG A 38 11.78 5.75 -28.18
C ARG A 38 12.75 6.86 -27.77
N ALA A 39 12.50 8.09 -28.20
CA ALA A 39 13.41 9.22 -27.95
C ALA A 39 13.59 9.50 -26.45
N GLU A 40 12.51 9.39 -25.67
CA GLU A 40 12.55 9.62 -24.23
C GLU A 40 13.22 8.46 -23.48
N TYR A 41 12.97 7.22 -23.91
CA TYR A 41 13.66 6.05 -23.37
C TYR A 41 15.17 6.10 -23.64
N ASP A 42 15.57 6.34 -24.89
CA ASP A 42 16.97 6.43 -25.28
C ASP A 42 17.69 7.53 -24.47
N ARG A 43 17.03 8.67 -24.26
CA ARG A 43 17.54 9.77 -23.43
C ARG A 43 17.64 9.41 -21.95
N LEU A 44 16.65 8.72 -21.38
CA LEU A 44 16.68 8.27 -19.99
C LEU A 44 17.90 7.38 -19.74
N MET A 45 18.17 6.45 -20.66
CA MET A 45 19.29 5.52 -20.57
C MET A 45 20.63 6.21 -20.84
N SER A 46 20.71 7.08 -21.85
CA SER A 46 21.98 7.71 -22.27
C SER A 46 22.40 8.91 -21.41
N SER A 47 21.47 9.57 -20.72
CA SER A 47 21.77 10.75 -19.89
C SER A 47 22.48 10.42 -18.57
N GLY A 48 22.43 9.16 -18.13
CA GLY A 48 22.89 8.74 -16.80
C GLY A 48 21.85 8.89 -15.69
N LEU A 49 20.68 9.49 -15.96
CA LEU A 49 19.60 9.63 -14.99
C LEU A 49 19.14 8.28 -14.45
N TYR A 50 18.95 7.29 -15.32
CA TYR A 50 18.53 5.94 -14.93
C TYR A 50 19.48 5.32 -13.90
N ALA A 51 20.78 5.34 -14.19
CA ALA A 51 21.81 4.76 -13.32
C ALA A 51 21.83 5.44 -11.95
N VAL A 52 21.67 6.77 -11.90
CA VAL A 52 21.62 7.54 -10.66
C VAL A 52 20.37 7.22 -9.85
N LEU A 53 19.18 7.19 -10.48
CA LEU A 53 17.93 6.88 -9.78
C LEU A 53 17.92 5.46 -9.21
N VAL A 54 18.45 4.48 -9.95
CA VAL A 54 18.60 3.10 -9.47
C VAL A 54 19.59 3.02 -8.31
N LYS A 55 20.76 3.66 -8.44
CA LYS A 55 21.78 3.72 -7.38
C LYS A 55 21.23 4.35 -6.10
N ASP A 56 20.45 5.42 -6.23
CA ASP A 56 19.82 6.14 -5.12
C ASP A 56 18.57 5.41 -4.59
N ARG A 57 18.22 4.24 -5.15
CA ARG A 57 17.03 3.42 -4.82
C ARG A 57 15.71 4.17 -4.97
N LEU A 58 15.63 5.08 -5.94
CA LEU A 58 14.46 5.89 -6.24
C LEU A 58 13.64 5.35 -7.42
N LEU A 59 14.24 4.55 -8.30
CA LEU A 59 13.57 3.91 -9.44
C LEU A 59 13.83 2.40 -9.40
N ILE A 60 12.79 1.61 -9.69
CA ILE A 60 12.91 0.15 -9.78
C ILE A 60 13.91 -0.21 -10.88
N PRO A 61 14.92 -1.05 -10.59
CA PRO A 61 15.83 -1.52 -11.62
C PRO A 61 15.08 -2.35 -12.65
N HIS A 62 15.52 -2.28 -13.89
CA HIS A 62 15.11 -3.15 -14.97
C HIS A 62 16.30 -3.44 -15.89
N GLU A 63 16.18 -4.54 -16.62
CA GLU A 63 17.08 -4.89 -17.72
C GLU A 63 16.31 -4.88 -19.03
N GLU A 64 16.99 -4.55 -20.13
CA GLU A 64 16.46 -4.83 -21.46
C GLU A 64 16.48 -6.36 -21.66
N ALA A 65 15.35 -6.91 -22.08
CA ALA A 65 15.17 -8.33 -22.25
C ALA A 65 14.96 -8.68 -23.72
N ASP A 66 15.52 -9.81 -24.14
CA ASP A 66 15.18 -10.44 -25.41
C ASP A 66 13.89 -11.26 -25.27
N GLY A 67 13.10 -11.32 -26.35
CA GLY A 67 11.90 -12.14 -26.40
C GLY A 67 10.79 -11.51 -27.26
N PRO A 68 9.71 -12.26 -27.52
CA PRO A 68 8.62 -11.74 -28.32
C PRO A 68 7.88 -10.62 -27.55
N PRO A 69 7.58 -9.49 -28.19
CA PRO A 69 6.75 -8.45 -27.59
C PRO A 69 5.30 -8.93 -27.44
N ALA A 70 4.54 -8.25 -26.58
CA ALA A 70 3.10 -8.51 -26.46
C ALA A 70 2.32 -7.92 -27.64
N ASP A 71 2.75 -6.75 -28.13
CA ASP A 71 2.29 -6.18 -29.40
C ASP A 71 3.49 -5.86 -30.32
N PRO A 72 3.80 -6.74 -31.29
CA PRO A 72 4.92 -6.54 -32.22
C PRO A 72 4.83 -5.27 -33.08
N LYS A 73 3.63 -4.73 -33.34
CA LYS A 73 3.48 -3.59 -34.26
C LYS A 73 3.96 -2.28 -33.65
N THR A 74 3.92 -2.18 -32.32
CA THR A 74 4.22 -0.95 -31.58
C THR A 74 5.52 -1.04 -30.81
N CYS A 75 6.06 -2.24 -30.58
CA CYS A 75 7.20 -2.48 -29.71
C CYS A 75 8.52 -1.92 -30.23
N TYR A 76 9.16 -1.07 -29.42
CA TYR A 76 10.55 -0.66 -29.57
C TYR A 76 11.50 -1.51 -28.72
N LYS A 77 11.19 -1.69 -27.43
CA LYS A 77 12.03 -2.41 -26.47
C LYS A 77 11.17 -3.22 -25.50
N LEU A 78 11.73 -4.32 -25.01
CA LEU A 78 11.16 -5.11 -23.93
C LEU A 78 12.04 -4.96 -22.69
N LEU A 79 11.40 -4.68 -21.55
CA LEU A 79 12.06 -4.53 -20.26
C LEU A 79 11.59 -5.64 -19.32
N ARG A 80 12.50 -6.11 -18.47
CA ARG A 80 12.19 -6.97 -17.32
C ARG A 80 12.54 -6.20 -16.04
N PRO A 81 11.55 -5.58 -15.37
CA PRO A 81 11.75 -4.93 -14.08
C PRO A 81 12.03 -5.95 -12.97
N GLU A 82 12.77 -5.52 -11.95
CA GLU A 82 12.84 -6.24 -10.69
C GLU A 82 11.43 -6.35 -10.09
N PRO A 83 10.96 -7.56 -9.72
CA PRO A 83 9.63 -7.74 -9.16
C PRO A 83 9.46 -7.03 -7.81
N VAL A 84 8.35 -6.30 -7.66
CA VAL A 84 7.89 -5.80 -6.36
C VAL A 84 7.02 -6.88 -5.72
N THR A 85 7.41 -7.34 -4.53
CA THR A 85 6.77 -8.50 -3.88
C THR A 85 5.29 -8.29 -3.56
N THR A 86 4.92 -7.07 -3.14
CA THR A 86 3.55 -6.74 -2.77
C THR A 86 3.16 -5.41 -3.40
N ILE A 87 2.08 -5.42 -4.18
CA ILE A 87 1.43 -4.19 -4.63
C ILE A 87 0.53 -3.65 -3.52
N SER A 88 0.75 -2.40 -3.15
CA SER A 88 -0.05 -1.65 -2.19
C SER A 88 -0.56 -0.35 -2.80
N TYR A 89 -1.64 0.18 -2.24
CA TYR A 89 -2.31 1.36 -2.78
C TYR A 89 -2.34 2.54 -1.82
N PRO A 90 -2.46 3.79 -2.31
CA PRO A 90 -2.36 4.98 -1.47
C PRO A 90 -3.37 5.05 -0.32
N TYR A 91 -4.56 4.45 -0.47
CA TYR A 91 -5.59 4.37 0.57
C TYR A 91 -5.32 3.30 1.64
N GLU A 92 -4.27 2.51 1.47
CA GLU A 92 -3.78 1.51 2.45
C GLU A 92 -2.57 2.04 3.22
N TRP A 93 -1.97 3.15 2.79
CA TRP A 93 -0.76 3.67 3.40
C TRP A 93 -1.06 4.47 4.66
N CYS A 94 -0.24 4.28 5.69
CA CYS A 94 -0.25 5.16 6.85
C CYS A 94 0.28 6.55 6.49
N PHE A 95 0.20 7.49 7.44
CA PHE A 95 0.60 8.88 7.21
C PHE A 95 2.06 9.00 6.74
N SER A 96 2.99 8.33 7.43
CA SER A 96 4.41 8.42 7.07
C SER A 96 4.76 7.68 5.79
N GLN A 97 4.05 6.61 5.42
CA GLN A 97 4.20 5.97 4.12
C GLN A 97 3.83 6.93 2.99
N LEU A 98 2.66 7.58 3.05
CA LEU A 98 2.25 8.55 2.04
C LEU A 98 3.20 9.75 1.98
N LYS A 99 3.72 10.20 3.14
CA LYS A 99 4.70 11.28 3.23
C LYS A 99 6.02 10.90 2.56
N ASP A 100 6.52 9.70 2.81
CA ASP A 100 7.74 9.19 2.23
C ASP A 100 7.60 8.98 0.72
N ALA A 101 6.46 8.47 0.24
CA ALA A 101 6.14 8.35 -1.18
C ALA A 101 6.11 9.73 -1.89
N ALA A 102 5.53 10.73 -1.23
CA ALA A 102 5.51 12.11 -1.72
C ALA A 102 6.92 12.68 -1.86
N LEU A 103 7.75 12.52 -0.83
CA LEU A 103 9.14 13.00 -0.83
C LEU A 103 10.02 12.25 -1.85
N ALA A 104 9.81 10.94 -2.01
CA ALA A 104 10.51 10.16 -3.04
C ALA A 104 10.15 10.65 -4.45
N THR A 105 8.86 10.95 -4.71
CA THR A 105 8.41 11.52 -5.99
C THR A 105 9.08 12.86 -6.28
N LEU A 106 9.18 13.75 -5.29
CA LEU A 106 9.89 15.03 -5.45
C LEU A 106 11.39 14.83 -5.67
N ALA A 107 12.01 13.87 -4.97
CA ALA A 107 13.43 13.56 -5.16
C ALA A 107 13.72 13.04 -6.58
N VAL A 108 12.86 12.17 -7.12
CA VAL A 108 12.94 11.72 -8.52
C VAL A 108 12.85 12.90 -9.48
N GLN A 109 11.88 13.79 -9.27
CA GLN A 109 11.72 14.99 -10.11
C GLN A 109 12.93 15.92 -10.02
N GLU A 110 13.46 16.19 -8.82
CA GLU A 110 14.65 17.01 -8.62
C GLU A 110 15.86 16.41 -9.36
N ARG A 111 16.07 15.09 -9.24
CA ARG A 111 17.13 14.39 -9.96
C ARG A 111 16.93 14.45 -11.47
N ALA A 112 15.71 14.23 -11.96
CA ALA A 112 15.40 14.32 -13.39
C ALA A 112 15.81 15.68 -13.97
N LEU A 113 15.52 16.78 -13.26
CA LEU A 113 15.87 18.13 -13.70
C LEU A 113 17.39 18.38 -13.78
N GLU A 114 18.19 17.71 -12.97
CA GLU A 114 19.65 17.78 -13.03
C GLU A 114 20.19 17.17 -14.33
N PHE A 115 19.50 16.15 -14.85
CA PHE A 115 19.83 15.46 -16.10
C PHE A 115 19.03 15.97 -17.32
N GLY A 116 18.38 17.13 -17.19
CA GLY A 116 17.62 17.75 -18.27
C GLY A 116 16.35 17.00 -18.67
N MET A 117 15.80 16.20 -17.75
CA MET A 117 14.53 15.49 -17.91
C MET A 117 13.52 15.94 -16.85
N SER A 118 12.27 15.50 -16.96
CA SER A 118 11.20 15.79 -16.00
C SER A 118 10.23 14.61 -15.95
N LEU A 119 9.53 14.45 -14.84
CA LEU A 119 8.36 13.57 -14.75
C LEU A 119 7.16 14.22 -15.45
N LYS A 120 6.50 13.45 -16.31
CA LYS A 120 5.26 13.83 -17.00
C LYS A 120 4.00 13.55 -16.17
N ASP A 121 4.11 12.72 -15.14
CA ASP A 121 3.07 12.39 -14.18
C ASP A 121 3.66 12.25 -12.75
N ALA A 122 2.80 12.33 -11.74
CA ALA A 122 3.12 12.21 -10.32
C ALA A 122 2.01 11.45 -9.59
N SER A 123 1.54 10.36 -10.19
CA SER A 123 0.54 9.49 -9.58
C SER A 123 1.11 8.78 -8.37
N ALA A 124 0.39 8.76 -7.24
CA ALA A 124 0.79 7.94 -6.09
C ALA A 124 0.84 6.44 -6.43
N TYR A 125 0.10 5.97 -7.43
CA TYR A 125 0.14 4.58 -7.88
C TYR A 125 1.47 4.18 -8.56
N ASN A 126 2.29 5.17 -8.93
CA ASN A 126 3.63 4.95 -9.47
C ASN A 126 4.71 4.80 -8.40
N ILE A 127 4.34 4.87 -7.12
CA ILE A 127 5.19 4.50 -5.99
C ILE A 127 4.73 3.16 -5.42
N GLN A 128 5.67 2.28 -5.10
CA GLN A 128 5.46 1.08 -4.30
C GLN A 128 6.47 1.02 -3.16
N PHE A 129 6.26 0.11 -2.21
CA PHE A 129 7.21 -0.14 -1.13
C PHE A 129 8.02 -1.39 -1.43
N HIS A 130 9.30 -1.21 -1.74
CA HIS A 130 10.23 -2.29 -2.04
C HIS A 130 11.36 -2.27 -1.01
N ARG A 131 11.62 -3.42 -0.38
CA ARG A 131 12.64 -3.57 0.68
C ARG A 131 12.57 -2.44 1.75
N GLY A 132 11.37 -2.22 2.28
CA GLY A 132 11.11 -1.23 3.34
C GLY A 132 11.14 0.24 2.91
N ARG A 133 11.25 0.55 1.60
CA ARG A 133 11.40 1.94 1.11
C ARG A 133 10.44 2.26 -0.04
N PRO A 134 9.97 3.52 -0.16
CA PRO A 134 9.24 3.94 -1.35
C PRO A 134 10.16 3.92 -2.58
N ILE A 135 9.67 3.36 -3.68
CA ILE A 135 10.38 3.29 -4.96
C ILE A 135 9.43 3.63 -6.11
N PHE A 136 9.91 4.39 -7.08
CA PHE A 136 9.17 4.69 -8.30
C PHE A 136 9.22 3.49 -9.24
N ILE A 137 8.08 3.09 -9.81
CA ILE A 137 7.97 1.87 -10.63
C ILE A 137 7.69 2.13 -12.11
N ASP A 138 7.52 3.39 -12.50
CA ASP A 138 7.11 3.75 -13.87
C ASP A 138 8.25 4.33 -14.71
N THR A 139 9.02 3.48 -15.37
CA THR A 139 10.11 3.91 -16.26
C THR A 139 9.65 4.84 -17.39
N LEU A 140 8.37 4.79 -17.78
CA LEU A 140 7.89 5.57 -18.93
C LEU A 140 7.34 6.94 -18.53
N SER A 141 7.52 7.37 -17.28
CA SER A 141 7.09 8.69 -16.78
C SER A 141 8.07 9.83 -17.07
N PHE A 142 9.22 9.58 -17.68
CA PHE A 142 10.22 10.62 -17.94
C PHE A 142 10.03 11.26 -19.32
N GLU A 143 10.32 12.54 -19.43
CA GLU A 143 10.37 13.27 -20.71
C GLU A 143 11.52 14.28 -20.70
N ALA A 144 12.00 14.65 -21.87
CA ALA A 144 12.86 15.80 -22.07
C ALA A 144 12.27 17.03 -21.35
N CYS A 145 13.03 17.66 -20.46
CA CYS A 145 12.54 18.83 -19.71
C CYS A 145 12.26 19.98 -20.69
N PRO A 146 10.99 20.39 -20.87
CA PRO A 146 10.68 21.45 -21.81
C PRO A 146 11.06 22.81 -21.20
N GLU A 147 11.97 23.53 -21.85
CA GLU A 147 12.39 24.86 -21.40
C GLU A 147 11.19 25.83 -21.32
N GLY A 148 11.18 26.66 -20.27
CA GLY A 148 10.17 27.71 -20.12
C GLY A 148 8.79 27.23 -19.70
N ARG A 149 8.58 25.93 -19.42
CA ARG A 149 7.28 25.38 -19.02
C ARG A 149 7.23 25.03 -17.53
N PRO A 150 6.04 25.14 -16.88
CA PRO A 150 5.86 24.62 -15.52
C PRO A 150 5.93 23.09 -15.51
N TRP A 151 6.15 22.50 -14.34
CA TRP A 151 6.07 21.04 -14.18
C TRP A 151 4.65 20.55 -14.45
N VAL A 152 4.51 19.73 -15.49
CA VAL A 152 3.20 19.25 -15.96
C VAL A 152 2.45 18.45 -14.88
N ALA A 153 3.17 17.67 -14.07
CA ALA A 153 2.58 16.85 -13.02
C ALA A 153 2.35 17.61 -11.69
N TYR A 154 2.62 18.92 -11.63
CA TYR A 154 2.46 19.72 -10.41
C TYR A 154 1.06 19.60 -9.79
N ARG A 155 0.01 19.67 -10.62
CA ARG A 155 -1.37 19.50 -10.14
C ARG A 155 -1.59 18.10 -9.57
N GLN A 156 -1.13 17.08 -10.29
CA GLN A 156 -1.29 15.69 -9.88
C GLN A 156 -0.57 15.42 -8.56
N TYR A 157 0.65 15.95 -8.37
CA TYR A 157 1.37 15.86 -7.10
C TYR A 157 0.54 16.46 -5.95
N CYS A 158 -0.03 17.65 -6.14
CA CYS A 158 -0.87 18.27 -5.12
C CYS A 158 -2.09 17.41 -4.78
N GLN A 159 -2.74 16.78 -5.77
CA GLN A 159 -3.95 15.97 -5.57
C GLN A 159 -3.66 14.61 -4.93
N HIS A 160 -2.58 13.94 -5.34
CA HIS A 160 -2.23 12.59 -4.88
C HIS A 160 -1.47 12.58 -3.55
N PHE A 161 -0.72 13.65 -3.22
CA PHE A 161 0.15 13.66 -2.04
C PHE A 161 -0.15 14.81 -1.09
N LEU A 162 0.02 16.06 -1.53
CA LEU A 162 0.00 17.21 -0.61
C LEU A 162 -1.39 17.41 0.03
N ALA A 163 -2.46 17.32 -0.77
CA ALA A 163 -3.83 17.44 -0.28
C ALA A 163 -4.21 16.35 0.73
N PRO A 164 -4.07 15.04 0.44
CA PRO A 164 -4.38 13.99 1.41
C PRO A 164 -3.51 14.08 2.67
N LEU A 165 -2.20 14.34 2.55
CA LEU A 165 -1.34 14.54 3.73
C LEU A 165 -1.79 15.73 4.59
N ALA A 166 -2.19 16.84 3.97
CA ALA A 166 -2.69 18.01 4.70
C ALA A 166 -4.02 17.69 5.42
N LEU A 167 -4.92 16.96 4.78
CA LEU A 167 -6.19 16.53 5.37
C LEU A 167 -5.96 15.59 6.57
N MET A 168 -5.09 14.58 6.40
CA MET A 168 -4.72 13.65 7.46
C MET A 168 -4.10 14.38 8.67
N ALA A 169 -3.14 15.29 8.43
CA ALA A 169 -2.41 15.97 9.50
C ALA A 169 -3.21 17.08 10.19
N LYS A 170 -4.17 17.73 9.50
CA LYS A 170 -4.84 18.95 9.99
C LYS A 170 -6.32 18.75 10.30
N ARG A 171 -6.92 17.62 9.94
CA ARG A 171 -8.33 17.30 10.21
C ARG A 171 -8.49 15.93 10.86
N ASP A 172 -8.30 14.85 10.11
CA ASP A 172 -8.56 13.49 10.57
C ASP A 172 -7.78 12.49 9.71
N ILE A 173 -7.12 11.52 10.36
CA ILE A 173 -6.28 10.52 9.70
C ILE A 173 -7.05 9.68 8.68
N ARG A 174 -8.36 9.45 8.90
CA ARG A 174 -9.22 8.64 8.03
C ARG A 174 -9.44 9.28 6.67
N LEU A 175 -9.19 10.58 6.51
CA LEU A 175 -9.31 11.27 5.21
C LEU A 175 -8.29 10.78 4.17
N GLY A 176 -7.25 10.03 4.57
CA GLY A 176 -6.39 9.31 3.62
C GLY A 176 -7.17 8.32 2.73
N ARG A 177 -8.30 7.78 3.22
CA ARG A 177 -9.17 6.86 2.47
C ARG A 177 -9.85 7.49 1.26
N LEU A 178 -9.84 8.83 1.13
CA LEU A 178 -10.35 9.51 -0.07
C LEU A 178 -9.61 9.06 -1.34
N ALA A 179 -8.38 8.56 -1.23
CA ALA A 179 -7.66 7.99 -2.37
C ALA A 179 -8.32 6.73 -2.96
N ALA A 180 -9.22 6.05 -2.23
CA ALA A 180 -10.03 4.95 -2.76
C ALA A 180 -11.23 5.45 -3.59
N LEU A 181 -11.69 6.69 -3.34
CA LEU A 181 -12.81 7.31 -4.06
C LEU A 181 -12.33 8.13 -5.26
N TYR A 182 -11.20 8.82 -5.10
CA TYR A 182 -10.60 9.68 -6.13
C TYR A 182 -9.30 9.05 -6.63
N ILE A 183 -9.42 8.13 -7.59
CA ILE A 183 -8.26 7.44 -8.19
C ILE A 183 -7.24 8.41 -8.81
N ASP A 184 -7.70 9.54 -9.35
CA ASP A 184 -6.87 10.63 -9.91
C ASP A 184 -6.47 11.69 -8.86
N GLY A 185 -6.57 11.34 -7.57
CA GLY A 185 -6.21 12.19 -6.44
C GLY A 185 -7.33 13.12 -5.99
N VAL A 186 -7.24 13.57 -4.74
CA VAL A 186 -8.28 14.40 -4.09
C VAL A 186 -8.41 15.74 -4.83
N PRO A 187 -9.60 16.13 -5.32
CA PRO A 187 -9.81 17.43 -5.93
C PRO A 187 -9.35 18.56 -5.00
N LEU A 188 -8.54 19.49 -5.50
CA LEU A 188 -7.92 20.52 -4.67
C LEU A 188 -8.94 21.47 -4.05
N ASP A 189 -10.07 21.66 -4.71
CA ASP A 189 -11.13 22.53 -4.25
C ASP A 189 -11.96 21.88 -3.11
N LEU A 190 -12.19 20.57 -3.19
CA LEU A 190 -12.70 19.77 -2.07
C LEU A 190 -11.71 19.81 -0.89
N ALA A 191 -10.42 19.55 -1.14
CA ALA A 191 -9.40 19.61 -0.10
C ALA A 191 -9.33 21.00 0.56
N ALA A 192 -9.38 22.08 -0.23
CA ALA A 192 -9.39 23.45 0.28
C ALA A 192 -10.62 23.75 1.16
N ALA A 193 -11.79 23.20 0.82
CA ALA A 193 -13.02 23.35 1.60
C ALA A 193 -12.97 22.57 2.92
N LEU A 194 -12.39 21.36 2.90
CA LEU A 194 -12.27 20.52 4.10
C LEU A 194 -11.19 21.03 5.07
N LEU A 195 -10.11 21.65 4.58
CA LEU A 195 -9.01 22.12 5.43
C LEU A 195 -9.43 23.26 6.38
N PRO A 196 -8.84 23.36 7.60
CA PRO A 196 -9.08 24.50 8.49
C PRO A 196 -8.69 25.82 7.84
N GLY A 197 -9.48 26.89 8.04
CA GLY A 197 -9.22 28.21 7.45
C GLY A 197 -7.82 28.76 7.76
N ARG A 198 -7.24 28.43 8.92
CA ARG A 198 -5.86 28.81 9.30
C ARG A 198 -4.78 28.29 8.33
N THR A 199 -5.06 27.22 7.57
CA THR A 199 -4.09 26.66 6.59
C THR A 199 -3.84 27.58 5.41
N ARG A 200 -4.69 28.60 5.20
CA ARG A 200 -4.50 29.63 4.17
C ARG A 200 -3.29 30.52 4.45
N TRP A 201 -2.87 30.64 5.72
CA TRP A 201 -1.71 31.39 6.16
C TRP A 201 -0.41 30.58 6.13
N SER A 202 -0.50 29.25 5.96
CA SER A 202 0.68 28.44 5.68
C SER A 202 1.13 28.74 4.25
N PHE A 203 2.35 29.24 4.06
CA PHE A 203 2.86 29.58 2.73
C PHE A 203 2.72 28.42 1.74
N ALA A 204 3.10 27.20 2.15
CA ALA A 204 3.02 26.01 1.31
C ALA A 204 1.57 25.61 1.00
N LEU A 205 0.71 25.44 2.01
CA LEU A 205 -0.68 24.98 1.78
C LEU A 205 -1.55 26.08 1.14
N GLY A 206 -1.34 27.33 1.54
CA GLY A 206 -1.96 28.51 0.95
C GLY A 206 -1.68 28.61 -0.55
N THR A 207 -0.42 28.43 -0.95
CA THR A 207 -0.01 28.49 -2.36
C THR A 207 -0.48 27.26 -3.15
N HIS A 208 -0.12 26.07 -2.70
CA HIS A 208 -0.22 24.85 -3.50
C HIS A 208 -1.61 24.19 -3.48
N ILE A 209 -2.44 24.51 -2.47
CA ILE A 209 -3.81 24.00 -2.36
C ILE A 209 -4.81 25.15 -2.56
N HIS A 210 -4.84 26.16 -1.67
CA HIS A 210 -5.91 27.16 -1.66
C HIS A 210 -5.90 28.07 -2.88
N LEU A 211 -4.77 28.72 -3.19
CA LEU A 211 -4.63 29.58 -4.36
C LEU A 211 -4.74 28.78 -5.66
N HIS A 212 -4.17 27.57 -5.69
CA HIS A 212 -4.27 26.68 -6.84
C HIS A 212 -5.73 26.29 -7.13
N ALA A 213 -6.50 25.88 -6.13
CA ALA A 213 -7.93 25.56 -6.29
C ALA A 213 -8.75 26.76 -6.80
N ARG A 214 -8.50 27.95 -6.25
CA ARG A 214 -9.17 29.20 -6.72
C ARG A 214 -8.82 29.52 -8.17
N SER A 215 -7.56 29.34 -8.56
CA SER A 215 -7.12 29.51 -9.94
C SER A 215 -7.82 28.52 -10.87
N GLN A 216 -7.91 27.24 -10.49
CA GLN A 216 -8.56 26.21 -11.31
C GLN A 216 -10.03 26.53 -11.58
N ARG A 217 -10.81 26.90 -10.55
CA ARG A 217 -12.22 27.31 -10.71
C ARG A 217 -12.36 28.47 -11.70
N LYS A 218 -11.52 29.51 -11.56
CA LYS A 218 -11.56 30.70 -12.44
C LYS A 218 -11.25 30.38 -13.91
N HIS A 219 -10.44 29.36 -14.18
CA HIS A 219 -10.05 28.98 -15.55
C HIS A 219 -10.98 27.93 -16.17
N ALA A 220 -11.58 27.05 -15.37
CA ALA A 220 -12.58 26.08 -15.82
C ALA A 220 -13.80 26.78 -16.45
N ASP A 221 -14.25 27.87 -15.85
CA ASP A 221 -15.41 28.64 -16.34
C ASP A 221 -15.10 29.49 -17.59
N ARG A 222 -13.83 29.68 -17.95
CA ARG A 222 -13.44 30.71 -18.92
C ARG A 222 -12.99 30.21 -20.28
N GLY A 223 -12.82 28.89 -20.51
CA GLY A 223 -12.53 28.29 -21.83
C GLY A 223 -11.33 28.88 -22.61
N ARG A 224 -10.59 29.83 -22.03
CA ARG A 224 -9.55 30.62 -22.69
C ARG A 224 -8.23 29.87 -22.59
N LYS A 225 -7.57 29.68 -23.73
CA LYS A 225 -6.16 29.30 -23.80
C LYS A 225 -5.35 30.36 -23.04
N VAL A 226 -4.89 30.01 -21.84
CA VAL A 226 -3.97 30.85 -21.07
C VAL A 226 -2.62 30.77 -21.78
N GLU A 227 -2.04 31.92 -22.15
CA GLU A 227 -0.68 31.92 -22.70
C GLU A 227 0.29 31.35 -21.66
N PRO A 228 1.15 30.38 -22.05
CA PRO A 228 2.09 29.78 -21.13
C PRO A 228 3.09 30.84 -20.67
N ARG A 229 2.98 31.25 -19.40
CA ARG A 229 4.00 32.09 -18.76
C ARG A 229 5.33 31.34 -18.78
N ARG A 230 6.38 31.98 -19.30
CA ARG A 230 7.75 31.43 -19.28
C ARG A 230 8.17 31.18 -17.83
N PHE A 231 8.37 29.91 -17.49
CA PHE A 231 8.87 29.47 -16.20
C PHE A 231 10.38 29.26 -16.28
N SER A 232 11.15 30.01 -15.50
CA SER A 232 12.59 29.76 -15.39
C SER A 232 12.86 28.46 -14.63
N ARG A 233 13.98 27.81 -14.93
CA ARG A 233 14.43 26.62 -14.19
C ARG A 233 14.52 26.89 -12.68
N ASN A 234 14.99 28.08 -12.28
CA ASN A 234 15.06 28.49 -10.88
C ASN A 234 13.67 28.62 -10.23
N ALA A 235 12.67 29.11 -10.96
CA ALA A 235 11.30 29.16 -10.46
C ALA A 235 10.71 27.76 -10.24
N LEU A 236 11.00 26.82 -11.14
CA LEU A 236 10.61 25.42 -10.98
C LEU A 236 11.27 24.78 -9.75
N ILE A 237 12.58 24.95 -9.59
CA ILE A 237 13.31 24.48 -8.39
C ILE A 237 12.72 25.10 -7.12
N GLY A 238 12.35 26.38 -7.15
CA GLY A 238 11.67 27.06 -6.04
C GLY A 238 10.33 26.41 -5.66
N ILE A 239 9.52 26.03 -6.65
CA ILE A 239 8.26 25.30 -6.42
C ILE A 239 8.54 23.93 -5.78
N LEU A 240 9.50 23.16 -6.31
CA LEU A 240 9.83 21.83 -5.77
C LEU A 240 10.31 21.92 -4.32
N ARG A 241 11.19 22.88 -4.02
CA ARG A 241 11.66 23.13 -2.65
C ARG A 241 10.52 23.54 -1.72
N SER A 242 9.57 24.35 -2.20
CA SER A 242 8.40 24.75 -1.42
C SER A 242 7.47 23.55 -1.14
N LEU A 243 7.22 22.70 -2.14
CA LEU A 243 6.48 21.45 -1.98
C LEU A 243 7.17 20.50 -1.02
N ALA A 244 8.49 20.31 -1.15
CA ALA A 244 9.28 19.45 -0.27
C ALA A 244 9.26 19.97 1.17
N GLY A 245 9.48 21.28 1.37
CA GLY A 245 9.41 21.92 2.69
C GLY A 245 8.02 21.82 3.31
N GLY A 246 6.96 22.08 2.53
CA GLY A 246 5.57 21.92 2.97
C GLY A 246 5.24 20.49 3.37
N THR A 247 5.66 19.52 2.56
CA THR A 247 5.46 18.08 2.79
C THR A 247 6.21 17.61 4.04
N ARG A 248 7.48 18.00 4.21
CA ARG A 248 8.27 17.70 5.42
C ARG A 248 7.65 18.29 6.68
N GLY A 249 7.09 19.50 6.60
CA GLY A 249 6.45 20.19 7.72
C GLY A 249 5.09 19.62 8.14
N LEU A 250 4.47 18.74 7.35
CA LEU A 250 3.26 18.02 7.75
C LEU A 250 3.65 16.85 8.66
N ASN A 251 3.08 16.83 9.87
CA ASN A 251 3.33 15.79 10.86
C ASN A 251 2.00 15.35 11.46
N TRP A 252 1.89 14.04 11.69
CA TRP A 252 0.79 13.44 12.42
C TRP A 252 1.37 12.65 13.60
N ARG A 253 0.77 12.82 14.78
CA ARG A 253 1.12 12.04 15.97
C ARG A 253 -0.03 11.04 16.19
N PRO A 254 0.25 9.74 16.20
CA PRO A 254 -0.75 8.75 16.59
C PRO A 254 -1.29 9.10 17.98
N GLY A 255 -2.59 9.37 18.07
CA GLY A 255 -3.29 9.50 19.35
C GLY A 255 -3.65 8.12 19.90
N GLY A 256 -4.05 8.07 21.18
CA GLY A 256 -4.70 6.88 21.75
C GLY A 256 -6.02 6.65 21.02
N THR A 257 -6.04 5.68 20.11
CA THR A 257 -7.26 5.17 19.50
C THR A 257 -7.93 4.20 20.48
N GLU A 258 -9.24 4.01 20.36
CA GLU A 258 -9.98 2.99 21.13
C GLU A 258 -9.33 1.59 21.00
N TRP A 259 -8.74 1.30 19.83
CA TRP A 259 -7.98 0.08 19.59
C TRP A 259 -6.65 0.07 20.36
N ALA A 260 -5.86 1.16 20.37
CA ALA A 260 -4.64 1.24 21.16
C ALA A 260 -4.92 0.99 22.66
N GLU A 261 -5.97 1.59 23.22
CA GLU A 261 -6.38 1.35 24.62
C GLU A 261 -6.92 -0.07 24.87
N TYR A 262 -7.55 -0.68 23.86
CA TYR A 262 -7.97 -2.08 23.91
C TYR A 262 -6.79 -3.06 23.91
N TYR A 263 -5.73 -2.75 23.15
CA TYR A 263 -4.51 -3.55 23.08
C TYR A 263 -3.59 -3.35 24.29
N ASP A 264 -3.50 -2.14 24.86
CA ASP A 264 -2.72 -1.88 26.08
C ASP A 264 -3.33 -2.58 27.32
N ALA A 265 -4.63 -2.90 27.29
CA ALA A 265 -5.29 -3.76 28.28
C ALA A 265 -5.01 -5.25 28.04
N THR A 266 -3.74 -5.65 27.89
CA THR A 266 -3.37 -7.03 27.58
C THR A 266 -3.74 -8.00 28.71
N ASN A 267 -4.59 -8.99 28.42
CA ASN A 267 -4.89 -10.13 29.30
C ASN A 267 -3.77 -11.19 29.34
N TYR A 268 -2.60 -10.90 28.77
CA TYR A 268 -1.46 -11.80 28.82
C TYR A 268 -0.57 -11.41 29.98
N SER A 269 -0.22 -12.39 30.83
CA SER A 269 1.03 -12.28 31.58
C SER A 269 2.20 -12.25 30.61
N GLY A 270 3.34 -11.67 31.01
CA GLY A 270 4.55 -11.70 30.17
C GLY A 270 4.93 -13.13 29.75
N GLU A 271 4.75 -14.11 30.65
CA GLU A 271 4.99 -15.53 30.36
C GLU A 271 4.05 -16.10 29.29
N ALA A 272 2.75 -15.79 29.36
CA ALA A 272 1.78 -16.27 28.37
C ALA A 272 2.02 -15.64 26.99
N PHE A 273 2.46 -14.38 26.96
CA PHE A 273 2.87 -13.70 25.73
C PHE A 273 4.09 -14.36 25.08
N GLU A 274 5.14 -14.63 25.84
CA GLU A 274 6.35 -15.30 25.34
C GLU A 274 6.08 -16.75 24.91
N HIS A 275 5.23 -17.48 25.64
CA HIS A 275 4.82 -18.81 25.23
C HIS A 275 4.03 -18.76 23.91
N LYS A 276 3.10 -17.81 23.74
CA LYS A 276 2.42 -17.58 22.46
C LYS A 276 3.41 -17.29 21.34
N ARG A 277 4.39 -16.43 21.57
CA ARG A 277 5.45 -16.10 20.61
C ARG A 277 6.20 -17.35 20.16
N ALA A 278 6.64 -18.18 21.09
CA ALA A 278 7.34 -19.43 20.80
C ALA A 278 6.46 -20.42 20.00
N LEU A 279 5.17 -20.53 20.34
CA LEU A 279 4.22 -21.36 19.60
C LEU A 279 4.02 -20.87 18.17
N VAL A 280 3.77 -19.56 17.97
CA VAL A 280 3.61 -18.98 16.63
C VAL A 280 4.88 -19.18 15.80
N GLU A 281 6.04 -18.97 16.39
CA GLU A 281 7.32 -19.21 15.72
C GLU A 281 7.48 -20.67 15.27
N ARG A 282 7.13 -21.63 16.14
CA ARG A 282 7.12 -23.06 15.79
C ARG A 282 6.16 -23.37 14.65
N LEU A 283 4.96 -22.77 14.67
CA LEU A 283 3.97 -22.99 13.63
C LEU A 283 4.39 -22.38 12.28
N ILE A 284 5.03 -21.20 12.28
CA ILE A 284 5.62 -20.61 11.07
C ILE A 284 6.71 -21.52 10.52
N ALA A 285 7.56 -22.09 11.38
CA ALA A 285 8.59 -23.03 10.98
C ALA A 285 8.00 -24.28 10.31
N ALA A 286 6.94 -24.87 10.89
CA ALA A 286 6.24 -26.01 10.32
C ALA A 286 5.46 -25.66 9.02
N ALA A 287 5.07 -24.40 8.85
CA ALA A 287 4.36 -23.92 7.68
C ALA A 287 5.26 -23.76 6.43
N GLU A 288 6.56 -23.50 6.63
CA GLU A 288 7.57 -23.21 5.60
C GLU A 288 7.10 -22.23 4.50
N PRO A 289 6.50 -21.07 4.85
CA PRO A 289 5.92 -20.18 3.86
C PRO A 289 6.99 -19.35 3.14
N ARG A 290 6.75 -19.03 1.87
CA ARG A 290 7.56 -18.04 1.13
C ARG A 290 6.97 -16.64 1.18
N THR A 291 5.69 -16.51 1.56
CA THR A 291 4.99 -15.24 1.74
C THR A 291 4.02 -15.33 2.91
N ALA A 292 3.86 -14.25 3.67
CA ALA A 292 2.96 -14.23 4.82
C ALA A 292 2.11 -12.96 4.86
N TRP A 293 0.83 -13.10 5.22
CA TRP A 293 -0.04 -11.97 5.61
C TRP A 293 -0.41 -12.11 7.08
N ASP A 294 -0.27 -11.04 7.84
CA ASP A 294 -0.70 -10.96 9.23
C ASP A 294 -1.93 -10.03 9.32
N LEU A 295 -3.08 -10.62 9.64
CA LEU A 295 -4.37 -9.96 9.67
C LEU A 295 -4.68 -9.53 11.11
N GLY A 296 -4.79 -8.22 11.35
CA GLY A 296 -4.90 -7.67 12.71
C GLY A 296 -3.55 -7.62 13.43
N ALA A 297 -2.50 -7.26 12.69
CA ALA A 297 -1.10 -7.35 13.11
C ALA A 297 -0.70 -6.37 14.22
N ASN A 298 -1.53 -5.35 14.49
CA ASN A 298 -1.23 -4.25 15.39
C ASN A 298 0.12 -3.58 15.05
N THR A 299 1.06 -3.49 16.01
CA THR A 299 2.41 -2.95 15.82
C THR A 299 3.36 -3.94 15.13
N GLY A 300 2.89 -5.13 14.75
CA GLY A 300 3.63 -6.11 13.94
C GLY A 300 4.57 -7.02 14.71
N VAL A 301 4.35 -7.23 16.02
CA VAL A 301 5.24 -8.08 16.83
C VAL A 301 5.29 -9.52 16.31
N PHE A 302 4.14 -10.11 15.98
CA PHE A 302 4.09 -11.47 15.43
C PHE A 302 4.48 -11.51 13.95
N SER A 303 4.18 -10.45 13.18
CA SER A 303 4.61 -10.33 11.79
C SER A 303 6.15 -10.42 11.67
N ARG A 304 6.88 -9.90 12.66
CA ARG A 304 8.36 -9.97 12.73
C ARG A 304 8.92 -11.37 12.91
N LEU A 305 8.13 -12.32 13.42
CA LEU A 305 8.55 -13.72 13.51
C LEU A 305 8.71 -14.35 12.12
N ALA A 306 7.90 -13.92 11.15
CA ALA A 306 8.04 -14.32 9.75
C ALA A 306 9.07 -13.43 9.04
N SER A 307 8.94 -12.10 9.11
CA SER A 307 9.82 -11.20 8.35
C SER A 307 11.29 -11.26 8.77
N GLY A 308 11.56 -11.51 10.07
CA GLY A 308 12.91 -11.70 10.61
C GLY A 308 13.62 -12.95 10.07
N ARG A 309 12.87 -13.89 9.49
CA ARG A 309 13.39 -15.09 8.80
C ARG A 309 13.59 -14.86 7.29
N GLY A 310 13.44 -13.63 6.83
CA GLY A 310 13.54 -13.29 5.41
C GLY A 310 12.25 -13.55 4.62
N ILE A 311 11.13 -13.86 5.27
CA ILE A 311 9.85 -14.12 4.61
C ILE A 311 9.15 -12.78 4.35
N PRO A 312 8.90 -12.38 3.09
CA PRO A 312 8.10 -11.19 2.79
C PRO A 312 6.73 -11.26 3.47
N THR A 313 6.51 -10.31 4.37
CA THR A 313 5.34 -10.27 5.25
C THR A 313 4.60 -8.96 5.09
N VAL A 314 3.28 -9.03 4.91
CA VAL A 314 2.40 -7.85 4.91
C VAL A 314 1.59 -7.86 6.21
N ALA A 315 1.72 -6.80 7.00
CA ALA A 315 1.02 -6.64 8.26
C ALA A 315 -0.16 -5.68 8.08
N PHE A 316 -1.38 -6.20 8.22
CA PHE A 316 -2.60 -5.44 8.06
C PHE A 316 -3.21 -5.12 9.42
N ASP A 317 -3.63 -3.87 9.62
CA ASP A 317 -4.45 -3.49 10.77
C ASP A 317 -5.48 -2.42 10.40
N ILE A 318 -6.62 -2.41 11.08
CA ILE A 318 -7.66 -1.40 10.87
C ILE A 318 -7.26 -0.07 11.53
N ASP A 319 -6.43 -0.11 12.57
CA ASP A 319 -5.99 1.06 13.32
C ASP A 319 -4.79 1.75 12.62
N PRO A 320 -4.97 2.95 12.05
CA PRO A 320 -3.87 3.68 11.42
C PRO A 320 -2.77 4.08 12.41
N ALA A 321 -3.04 4.16 13.71
CA ALA A 321 -2.02 4.44 14.73
C ALA A 321 -1.06 3.26 14.91
N ALA A 322 -1.59 2.03 14.94
CA ALA A 322 -0.79 0.81 15.04
C ALA A 322 0.08 0.62 13.80
N VAL A 323 -0.49 0.79 12.60
CA VAL A 323 0.24 0.72 11.32
C VAL A 323 1.33 1.80 11.23
N GLU A 324 1.03 3.04 11.66
CA GLU A 324 2.01 4.12 11.68
C GLU A 324 3.20 3.84 12.62
N LYS A 325 2.94 3.31 13.83
CA LYS A 325 4.00 2.89 14.75
C LYS A 325 4.84 1.78 14.11
N ASN A 326 4.18 0.75 13.59
CA ASN A 326 4.84 -0.37 12.93
C ASN A 326 5.74 0.09 11.77
N TYR A 327 5.24 0.96 10.90
CA TYR A 327 6.02 1.50 9.78
C TYR A 327 7.24 2.31 10.26
N ARG A 328 7.07 3.16 11.28
CA ARG A 328 8.19 3.93 11.86
C ARG A 328 9.25 3.00 12.45
N ASP A 329 8.85 1.94 13.12
CA ASP A 329 9.76 0.93 13.68
C ASP A 329 10.50 0.20 12.55
N CYS A 330 9.80 -0.24 11.49
CA CYS A 330 10.42 -0.83 10.30
C CYS A 330 11.48 0.11 9.70
N ARG A 331 11.16 1.40 9.57
CA ARG A 331 12.09 2.41 9.03
C ARG A 331 13.28 2.68 9.93
N ALA A 332 13.10 2.68 11.25
CA ALA A 332 14.16 2.90 12.22
C ALA A 332 15.12 1.70 12.30
N ALA A 333 14.59 0.48 12.26
CA ALA A 333 15.36 -0.76 12.29
C ALA A 333 15.91 -1.18 10.93
N GLY A 334 15.50 -0.53 9.83
CA GLY A 334 15.92 -0.90 8.47
C GLY A 334 15.35 -2.24 8.00
N GLU A 335 14.15 -2.59 8.45
CA GLU A 335 13.48 -3.84 8.09
C GLU A 335 13.06 -3.82 6.61
N GLU A 336 13.50 -4.82 5.85
CA GLU A 336 13.23 -4.90 4.41
C GLU A 336 12.04 -5.81 4.05
N ASN A 337 11.68 -6.76 4.93
CA ASN A 337 10.72 -7.82 4.63
C ASN A 337 9.35 -7.64 5.29
N LEU A 338 9.08 -6.48 5.91
CA LEU A 338 7.80 -6.18 6.55
C LEU A 338 7.16 -4.95 5.92
N LEU A 339 5.94 -5.10 5.42
CA LEU A 339 5.14 -4.00 4.88
C LEU A 339 3.85 -3.81 5.72
N PRO A 340 3.81 -2.80 6.60
CA PRO A 340 2.59 -2.43 7.32
C PRO A 340 1.60 -1.72 6.39
N LEU A 341 0.30 -2.06 6.47
CA LEU A 341 -0.78 -1.45 5.69
C LEU A 341 -2.05 -1.29 6.54
N VAL A 342 -2.78 -0.21 6.29
CA VAL A 342 -4.11 0.06 6.87
C VAL A 342 -5.17 -0.66 6.04
N LEU A 343 -5.91 -1.56 6.68
CA LEU A 343 -6.95 -2.35 6.04
C LEU A 343 -8.04 -2.74 7.03
N ASP A 344 -9.28 -2.46 6.66
CA ASP A 344 -10.47 -3.03 7.30
C ASP A 344 -10.81 -4.36 6.62
N LEU A 345 -10.80 -5.47 7.35
CA LEU A 345 -11.10 -6.80 6.79
C LEU A 345 -12.59 -7.01 6.51
N THR A 346 -13.46 -6.21 7.12
CA THR A 346 -14.90 -6.23 6.90
C THR A 346 -15.31 -5.38 5.69
N ASN A 347 -14.42 -4.45 5.31
CA ASN A 347 -14.52 -3.65 4.09
C ASN A 347 -13.15 -3.56 3.39
N PRO A 348 -12.65 -4.69 2.85
CA PRO A 348 -11.30 -4.79 2.33
C PRO A 348 -11.11 -3.93 1.08
N SER A 349 -9.86 -3.63 0.77
CA SER A 349 -9.47 -2.93 -0.46
C SER A 349 -10.20 -3.50 -1.69
N PRO A 350 -11.09 -2.72 -2.32
CA PRO A 350 -11.89 -3.18 -3.45
C PRO A 350 -11.07 -3.14 -4.74
N GLY A 351 -11.63 -3.73 -5.80
CA GLY A 351 -11.18 -3.42 -7.16
C GLY A 351 -11.57 -1.98 -7.52
N LEU A 352 -10.69 -1.23 -8.19
CA LEU A 352 -10.92 0.19 -8.52
C LEU A 352 -10.63 0.52 -9.99
N GLY A 353 -11.07 1.70 -10.41
CA GLY A 353 -10.80 2.30 -11.71
C GLY A 353 -11.73 1.80 -12.81
N TRP A 354 -11.29 1.88 -14.06
CA TRP A 354 -12.13 1.48 -15.20
C TRP A 354 -12.57 0.02 -15.04
N ALA A 355 -13.88 -0.23 -15.22
CA ALA A 355 -14.53 -1.53 -15.03
C ALA A 355 -14.34 -2.18 -13.63
N ASN A 356 -13.80 -1.46 -12.63
CA ASN A 356 -13.34 -2.00 -11.34
C ASN A 356 -12.16 -2.98 -11.45
N GLU A 357 -11.43 -2.94 -12.56
CA GLU A 357 -10.36 -3.89 -12.87
C GLU A 357 -8.97 -3.23 -12.93
N GLU A 358 -8.90 -1.89 -12.98
CA GLU A 358 -7.62 -1.16 -13.08
C GLU A 358 -6.71 -1.39 -11.87
N ARG A 359 -7.28 -1.54 -10.67
CA ARG A 359 -6.54 -1.91 -9.45
C ARG A 359 -7.16 -3.15 -8.86
N ALA A 360 -6.34 -4.17 -8.61
CA ALA A 360 -6.77 -5.42 -8.00
C ALA A 360 -7.25 -5.22 -6.56
N SER A 361 -8.34 -5.88 -6.19
CA SER A 361 -8.80 -6.03 -4.82
C SER A 361 -7.78 -6.80 -3.95
N LEU A 362 -7.98 -6.79 -2.62
CA LEU A 362 -7.16 -7.62 -1.73
C LEU A 362 -7.23 -9.12 -2.09
N ALA A 363 -8.39 -9.61 -2.51
CA ALA A 363 -8.58 -11.03 -2.81
C ALA A 363 -7.79 -11.47 -4.06
N GLU A 364 -7.65 -10.58 -5.03
CA GLU A 364 -6.92 -10.83 -6.28
C GLU A 364 -5.40 -10.71 -6.11
N ARG A 365 -4.93 -10.09 -5.02
CA ARG A 365 -3.50 -10.03 -4.67
C ARG A 365 -3.00 -11.29 -3.96
N GLY A 366 -3.90 -12.16 -3.51
CA GLY A 366 -3.60 -13.46 -2.95
C GLY A 366 -3.81 -14.59 -3.98
N PRO A 367 -3.79 -15.86 -3.53
CA PRO A 367 -3.52 -16.29 -2.17
C PRO A 367 -2.03 -16.26 -1.83
N VAL A 368 -1.69 -15.97 -0.56
CA VAL A 368 -0.34 -16.13 -0.01
C VAL A 368 -0.10 -17.52 0.55
N ASP A 369 1.16 -17.85 0.84
CA ASP A 369 1.50 -19.17 1.39
C ASP A 369 0.98 -19.34 2.84
N LEU A 370 1.08 -18.29 3.68
CA LEU A 370 0.60 -18.30 5.07
C LEU A 370 -0.20 -17.04 5.43
N VAL A 371 -1.32 -17.24 6.11
CA VAL A 371 -2.08 -16.19 6.81
C VAL A 371 -1.95 -16.37 8.32
N LEU A 372 -1.67 -15.30 9.04
CA LEU A 372 -1.78 -15.21 10.50
C LEU A 372 -3.05 -14.43 10.84
N ALA A 373 -3.86 -14.96 11.76
CA ALA A 373 -5.06 -14.32 12.27
C ALA A 373 -5.10 -14.49 13.80
N LEU A 374 -4.24 -13.74 14.49
CA LEU A 374 -4.01 -13.88 15.92
C LEU A 374 -4.93 -12.94 16.70
N ALA A 375 -5.69 -13.47 17.66
CA ALA A 375 -6.71 -12.76 18.44
C ALA A 375 -7.65 -11.87 17.57
N LEU A 376 -7.99 -12.32 16.36
CA LEU A 376 -8.80 -11.55 15.41
C LEU A 376 -10.25 -12.06 15.31
N ILE A 377 -10.45 -13.37 15.43
CA ILE A 377 -11.71 -14.02 15.05
C ILE A 377 -12.92 -13.55 15.86
N HIS A 378 -12.76 -13.25 17.16
CA HIS A 378 -13.85 -12.72 17.98
C HIS A 378 -14.27 -11.32 17.55
N HIS A 379 -13.38 -10.48 17.01
CA HIS A 379 -13.76 -9.18 16.45
C HIS A 379 -14.58 -9.35 15.18
N LEU A 380 -14.24 -10.31 14.32
CA LEU A 380 -15.01 -10.58 13.10
C LEU A 380 -16.38 -11.19 13.44
N ALA A 381 -16.39 -12.24 14.24
CA ALA A 381 -17.62 -12.97 14.53
C ALA A 381 -18.58 -12.20 15.44
N ILE A 382 -18.07 -11.60 16.52
CA ILE A 382 -18.90 -11.01 17.58
C ILE A 382 -19.11 -9.51 17.35
N SER A 383 -18.10 -8.76 16.89
CA SER A 383 -18.25 -7.30 16.65
C SER A 383 -18.83 -6.95 15.30
N ASN A 384 -18.69 -7.83 14.31
CA ASN A 384 -19.20 -7.58 12.97
C ASN A 384 -20.29 -8.58 12.55
N ASN A 385 -20.77 -9.40 13.50
CA ASN A 385 -21.82 -10.39 13.28
C ASN A 385 -21.54 -11.35 12.12
N LEU A 386 -20.25 -11.66 11.86
CA LEU A 386 -19.88 -12.54 10.76
C LEU A 386 -20.00 -14.01 11.16
N PRO A 387 -20.76 -14.83 10.42
CA PRO A 387 -20.79 -16.26 10.64
C PRO A 387 -19.40 -16.90 10.48
N LEU A 388 -19.07 -17.88 11.32
CA LEU A 388 -17.75 -18.53 11.33
C LEU A 388 -17.42 -19.22 10.00
N ASP A 389 -18.40 -19.78 9.30
CA ASP A 389 -18.24 -20.38 7.97
C ASP A 389 -17.82 -19.34 6.93
N LYS A 390 -18.39 -18.13 6.99
CA LYS A 390 -18.03 -17.02 6.09
C LYS A 390 -16.63 -16.50 6.37
N VAL A 391 -16.23 -16.42 7.64
CA VAL A 391 -14.86 -16.06 8.03
C VAL A 391 -13.88 -17.11 7.52
N ALA A 392 -14.15 -18.41 7.75
CA ALA A 392 -13.33 -19.51 7.28
C ALA A 392 -13.20 -19.51 5.75
N HIS A 393 -14.32 -19.40 5.03
CA HIS A 393 -14.33 -19.30 3.57
C HIS A 393 -13.48 -18.13 3.07
N ARG A 394 -13.58 -16.96 3.74
CA ARG A 394 -12.80 -15.79 3.37
C ARG A 394 -11.31 -16.03 3.56
N PHE A 395 -10.89 -16.57 4.69
CA PHE A 395 -9.47 -16.86 4.94
C PHE A 395 -8.90 -17.90 3.96
N ALA A 396 -9.69 -18.91 3.57
CA ALA A 396 -9.26 -19.94 2.63
C ALA A 396 -8.97 -19.36 1.24
N ARG A 397 -9.61 -18.23 0.89
CA ARG A 397 -9.33 -17.50 -0.35
C ARG A 397 -8.11 -16.58 -0.27
N LEU A 398 -7.65 -16.23 0.93
CA LEU A 398 -6.52 -15.31 1.13
C LEU A 398 -5.18 -16.05 1.26
N GLY A 399 -5.17 -17.29 1.74
CA GLY A 399 -3.92 -18.05 1.84
C GLY A 399 -4.08 -19.56 1.94
N ARG A 400 -2.99 -20.26 1.64
CA ARG A 400 -2.93 -21.72 1.57
C ARG A 400 -2.86 -22.37 2.94
N ARG A 401 -2.14 -21.75 3.88
CA ARG A 401 -2.09 -22.14 5.29
C ARG A 401 -2.58 -21.00 6.17
N LEU A 402 -3.12 -21.36 7.34
CA LEU A 402 -3.65 -20.42 8.31
C LEU A 402 -3.13 -20.77 9.71
N ILE A 403 -2.50 -19.80 10.37
CA ILE A 403 -2.29 -19.82 11.81
C ILE A 403 -3.34 -18.91 12.44
N ILE A 404 -4.22 -19.48 13.26
CA ILE A 404 -5.35 -18.74 13.85
C ILE A 404 -5.46 -19.00 15.35
N GLU A 405 -5.75 -17.95 16.10
CA GLU A 405 -5.99 -18.02 17.54
C GLU A 405 -7.49 -17.97 17.82
N PHE A 406 -8.04 -19.04 18.39
CA PHE A 406 -9.39 -19.04 18.91
C PHE A 406 -9.42 -18.48 20.33
N VAL A 407 -10.27 -17.49 20.55
CA VAL A 407 -10.50 -16.85 21.85
C VAL A 407 -11.92 -17.18 22.32
N PRO A 408 -12.10 -17.95 23.42
CA PRO A 408 -13.41 -18.37 23.90
C PRO A 408 -14.19 -17.21 24.54
N LYS A 409 -15.52 -17.35 24.69
CA LYS A 409 -16.38 -16.33 25.33
C LYS A 409 -16.05 -16.06 26.79
N THR A 410 -15.42 -17.03 27.45
CA THR A 410 -14.95 -16.92 28.82
C THR A 410 -13.75 -16.00 28.98
N ASP A 411 -13.03 -15.67 27.88
CA ASP A 411 -11.93 -14.71 27.88
C ASP A 411 -12.43 -13.29 28.16
N SER A 412 -11.69 -12.52 28.97
CA SER A 412 -12.05 -11.15 29.34
C SER A 412 -12.19 -10.21 28.13
N GLN A 413 -11.45 -10.41 27.05
CA GLN A 413 -11.63 -9.61 25.83
C GLN A 413 -12.98 -9.86 25.17
N VAL A 414 -13.47 -11.09 25.16
CA VAL A 414 -14.77 -11.42 24.59
C VAL A 414 -15.89 -10.96 25.51
N ARG A 415 -15.74 -11.14 26.84
CA ARG A 415 -16.67 -10.61 27.83
C ARG A 415 -16.82 -9.09 27.70
N ARG A 416 -15.73 -8.35 27.50
CA ARG A 416 -15.77 -6.90 27.26
C ARG A 416 -16.56 -6.53 26.02
N LEU A 417 -16.44 -7.29 24.93
CA LEU A 417 -17.24 -7.06 23.72
C LEU A 417 -18.72 -7.36 23.95
N LEU A 418 -19.04 -8.43 24.68
CA LEU A 418 -20.41 -8.83 25.01
C LEU A 418 -21.05 -7.94 26.08
N ALA A 419 -20.28 -7.19 26.87
CA ALA A 419 -20.83 -6.30 27.89
C ALA A 419 -21.76 -5.20 27.33
N THR A 420 -21.59 -4.84 26.05
CA THR A 420 -22.35 -3.76 25.39
C THR A 420 -23.31 -4.26 24.32
N ARG A 421 -23.51 -5.58 24.18
CA ARG A 421 -24.36 -6.17 23.14
C ARG A 421 -25.03 -7.47 23.58
N GLU A 422 -26.15 -7.79 22.95
CA GLU A 422 -26.81 -9.08 23.14
C GLU A 422 -25.95 -10.23 22.59
N ASP A 423 -25.82 -11.31 23.35
CA ASP A 423 -25.12 -12.51 22.88
C ASP A 423 -26.02 -13.36 21.98
N ILE A 424 -25.99 -13.03 20.69
CA ILE A 424 -26.70 -13.75 19.62
C ILE A 424 -25.85 -14.86 18.98
N PHE A 425 -24.75 -15.28 19.60
CA PHE A 425 -23.73 -16.15 18.98
C PHE A 425 -23.66 -17.56 19.62
N PRO A 426 -24.74 -18.36 19.64
CA PRO A 426 -24.73 -19.66 20.32
C PRO A 426 -23.71 -20.63 19.72
N GLY A 427 -23.41 -20.50 18.42
CA GLY A 427 -22.41 -21.29 17.71
C GLY A 427 -20.95 -20.85 17.93
N TYR A 428 -20.70 -19.73 18.61
CA TYR A 428 -19.34 -19.27 18.92
C TYR A 428 -18.77 -20.03 20.12
N THR A 429 -18.42 -21.28 19.88
CA THR A 429 -17.73 -22.20 20.79
C THR A 429 -16.53 -22.80 20.06
N ARG A 430 -15.62 -23.46 20.79
CA ARG A 430 -14.49 -24.16 20.16
C ARG A 430 -14.97 -25.21 19.15
N ALA A 431 -15.97 -26.02 19.52
CA ALA A 431 -16.54 -27.04 18.65
C ALA A 431 -17.22 -26.43 17.42
N GLY A 432 -17.95 -25.32 17.59
CA GLY A 432 -18.56 -24.59 16.46
C GLY A 432 -17.53 -23.97 15.52
N PHE A 433 -16.44 -23.44 16.08
CA PHE A 433 -15.29 -22.97 15.31
C PHE A 433 -14.63 -24.09 14.51
N GLU A 434 -14.27 -25.21 15.15
CA GLU A 434 -13.65 -26.36 14.48
C GLU A 434 -14.56 -26.94 13.40
N ALA A 435 -15.88 -27.03 13.64
CA ALA A 435 -16.85 -27.50 12.65
C ALA A 435 -16.95 -26.55 11.45
N ALA A 436 -17.05 -25.24 11.67
CA ALA A 436 -17.15 -24.26 10.59
C ALA A 436 -15.86 -24.16 9.76
N PHE A 437 -14.70 -24.15 10.42
CA PHE A 437 -13.40 -24.12 9.73
C PHE A 437 -13.10 -25.44 9.02
N GLY A 438 -13.54 -26.57 9.58
CA GLY A 438 -13.40 -27.89 8.96
C GLY A 438 -14.08 -28.05 7.60
N LEU A 439 -15.00 -27.14 7.21
CA LEU A 439 -15.59 -27.11 5.86
C LEU A 439 -14.59 -26.67 4.79
N HIS A 440 -13.62 -25.83 5.15
CA HIS A 440 -12.66 -25.21 4.22
C HIS A 440 -11.20 -25.58 4.51
N TYR A 441 -10.93 -26.14 5.69
CA TYR A 441 -9.60 -26.44 6.17
C TYR A 441 -9.47 -27.86 6.71
N THR A 442 -8.24 -28.36 6.70
CA THR A 442 -7.79 -29.49 7.51
C THR A 442 -7.00 -28.92 8.68
N VAL A 443 -7.29 -29.39 9.90
CA VAL A 443 -6.58 -28.96 11.11
C VAL A 443 -5.33 -29.81 11.27
N ASP A 444 -4.16 -29.19 11.14
CA ASP A 444 -2.87 -29.87 11.23
C ASP A 444 -2.37 -29.94 12.68
N GLN A 445 -2.54 -28.85 13.44
CA GLN A 445 -2.18 -28.77 14.86
C GLN A 445 -3.16 -27.89 15.63
N ALA A 446 -3.38 -28.21 16.91
CA ALA A 446 -4.15 -27.41 17.87
C ALA A 446 -3.39 -27.37 19.21
N LEU A 447 -3.01 -26.17 19.65
CA LEU A 447 -2.03 -25.95 20.70
C LEU A 447 -2.56 -24.94 21.73
N PRO A 448 -2.75 -25.31 23.00
CA PRO A 448 -3.18 -24.36 24.02
C PRO A 448 -2.06 -23.37 24.36
N ILE A 449 -2.43 -22.11 24.61
CA ILE A 449 -1.49 -21.11 25.12
C ILE A 449 -1.53 -21.15 26.66
N ALA A 450 -0.44 -21.62 27.26
CA ALA A 450 -0.27 -21.68 28.72
C ALA A 450 -0.65 -20.36 29.41
N GLY A 451 -1.32 -20.47 30.56
CA GLY A 451 -1.82 -19.32 31.32
C GLY A 451 -3.07 -18.66 30.73
N THR A 452 -3.67 -19.22 29.68
CA THR A 452 -4.90 -18.70 29.06
C THR A 452 -5.85 -19.84 28.66
N GLU A 453 -7.08 -19.48 28.28
CA GLU A 453 -8.06 -20.42 27.70
C GLU A 453 -8.00 -20.44 26.15
N ARG A 454 -7.00 -19.79 25.55
CA ARG A 454 -6.89 -19.59 24.11
C ARG A 454 -6.16 -20.75 23.46
N THR A 455 -6.52 -21.05 22.21
CA THR A 455 -5.91 -22.14 21.43
C THR A 455 -5.44 -21.63 20.08
N LEU A 456 -4.18 -21.93 19.74
CA LEU A 456 -3.61 -21.70 18.41
C LEU A 456 -3.82 -22.92 17.53
N TYR A 457 -4.16 -22.69 16.28
CA TYR A 457 -4.30 -23.72 15.27
C TYR A 457 -3.35 -23.45 14.12
N LEU A 458 -2.81 -24.51 13.54
CA LEU A 458 -2.29 -24.50 12.17
C LEU A 458 -3.25 -25.31 11.31
N MET A 459 -3.65 -24.72 10.20
CA MET A 459 -4.62 -25.29 9.28
C MET A 459 -4.17 -25.16 7.83
N THR A 460 -4.52 -26.15 7.00
CA THR A 460 -4.25 -26.16 5.56
C THR A 460 -5.56 -26.10 4.78
N ALA A 461 -5.68 -25.17 3.83
CA ALA A 461 -6.88 -25.01 3.01
C ALA A 461 -7.12 -26.26 2.14
N ARG A 462 -8.39 -26.64 1.98
CA ARG A 462 -8.82 -27.82 1.19
C ARG A 462 -8.90 -27.56 -0.30
#